data_AF-A0AA43BGJ8-F1
#
_entry.id   AF-A0AA43BGJ8-F1
#
_cell.length_a   1.000
_cell.length_b   1.000
_cell.length_c   1.000
_cell.angle_alpha   90.00
_cell.angle_beta   90.00
_cell.angle_gamma   90.00
#
_symmetry.space_group_name_H-M   'P 1'
#
loop_
_entity.id
_entity.type
_entity.pdbx_description
1 polymer ?
#
loop_
_entity_poly.entity_id
_entity_poly.type
_entity_poly.pdbx_seq_one_letter_code
_entity_poly.pdbx_strand_id
1 'polypeptide(L)'
;MADQNPRSSNRGFASMDQDKQRAIAAKGGRAAHASGNAHEFSPAEARVAGRKGGEAISRNRQHMAAIGREGGHARHANARQQQQQPQETGRTPEGPQRQQG
;
A
#
# COMPACT_ATOMS: atom_id res chain seq x y z
N MET A 1 -54.63 21.88 -8.41
CA MET A 1 -53.55 21.75 -7.39
C MET A 1 -52.28 21.35 -8.12
N ALA A 2 -51.22 22.16 -8.04
CA ALA A 2 -49.98 21.96 -8.81
C ALA A 2 -49.00 21.02 -8.08
N ASP A 3 -48.44 20.13 -8.88
CA ASP A 3 -47.52 19.03 -8.57
C ASP A 3 -46.23 19.51 -7.89
N GLN A 4 -45.96 19.01 -6.68
CA GLN A 4 -44.80 19.40 -5.87
C GLN A 4 -43.56 18.59 -6.27
N ASN A 5 -42.69 19.25 -7.05
CA ASN A 5 -41.25 19.05 -7.21
C ASN A 5 -40.61 17.98 -6.29
N PRO A 6 -40.08 16.85 -6.82
CA PRO A 6 -39.36 15.87 -6.01
C PRO A 6 -38.00 16.44 -5.61
N ARG A 7 -37.95 17.12 -4.46
CA ARG A 7 -36.71 17.31 -3.71
C ARG A 7 -36.02 15.96 -3.63
N SER A 8 -34.81 15.83 -4.16
CA SER A 8 -34.04 14.58 -4.13
C SER A 8 -34.09 14.02 -2.73
N SER A 9 -34.89 12.98 -2.54
CA SER A 9 -34.96 12.32 -1.23
C SER A 9 -33.56 11.84 -0.90
N ASN A 10 -33.07 12.03 0.32
CA ASN A 10 -31.80 11.51 0.84
C ASN A 10 -31.78 9.95 0.85
N ARG A 11 -32.13 9.33 -0.26
CA ARG A 11 -32.32 7.91 -0.48
C ARG A 11 -31.37 7.50 -1.60
N GLY A 12 -30.70 6.39 -1.38
CA GLY A 12 -29.73 5.85 -2.32
C GLY A 12 -28.33 5.81 -1.73
N PHE A 13 -27.50 4.95 -2.33
CA PHE A 13 -26.15 4.67 -1.85
C PHE A 13 -25.28 5.94 -1.82
N ALA A 14 -25.36 6.76 -2.86
CA ALA A 14 -24.57 7.98 -3.00
C ALA A 14 -24.97 9.09 -2.01
N SER A 15 -26.19 9.05 -1.47
CA SER A 15 -26.69 10.04 -0.50
C SER A 15 -26.42 9.65 0.96
N MET A 16 -25.77 8.50 1.22
CA MET A 16 -25.39 8.07 2.58
C MET A 16 -24.08 8.74 3.03
N ASP A 17 -23.78 8.69 4.32
CA ASP A 17 -22.47 9.09 4.85
C ASP A 17 -21.34 8.24 4.27
N GLN A 18 -20.17 8.86 4.04
CA GLN A 18 -19.03 8.23 3.38
C GLN A 18 -18.54 6.95 4.10
N ASP A 19 -18.52 6.97 5.44
CA ASP A 19 -18.12 5.79 6.23
C ASP A 19 -19.09 4.63 6.04
N LYS A 20 -20.39 4.93 5.97
CA LYS A 20 -21.43 3.95 5.73
C LYS A 20 -21.34 3.38 4.31
N GLN A 21 -21.10 4.23 3.31
CA GLN A 21 -20.84 3.78 1.93
C GLN A 21 -19.64 2.85 1.86
N ARG A 22 -18.52 3.23 2.48
CA ARG A 22 -17.29 2.43 2.52
C ARG A 22 -17.53 1.08 3.21
N ALA A 23 -18.24 1.07 4.34
CA ALA A 23 -18.55 -0.15 5.07
C ALA A 23 -19.40 -1.12 4.23
N ILE A 24 -20.43 -0.60 3.56
CA ILE A 24 -21.29 -1.40 2.68
C ILE A 24 -20.51 -1.90 1.46
N ALA A 25 -19.72 -1.06 0.81
CA ALA A 25 -18.86 -1.46 -0.32
C ALA A 25 -17.86 -2.55 0.09
N ALA A 26 -17.21 -2.38 1.25
CA ALA A 26 -16.28 -3.37 1.80
C ALA A 26 -16.99 -4.68 2.17
N LYS A 27 -18.23 -4.63 2.66
CA LYS A 27 -19.04 -5.82 2.93
C LYS A 27 -19.42 -6.52 1.63
N GLY A 28 -19.86 -5.77 0.61
CA GLY A 28 -20.21 -6.30 -0.71
C GLY A 28 -19.03 -6.97 -1.41
N GLY A 29 -17.85 -6.34 -1.39
CA GLY A 29 -16.63 -6.92 -1.96
C GLY A 29 -16.23 -8.22 -1.27
N ARG A 30 -16.23 -8.25 0.07
CA ARG A 30 -15.95 -9.48 0.84
C ARG A 30 -16.97 -10.58 0.56
N ALA A 31 -18.25 -10.23 0.46
CA ALA A 31 -19.32 -11.18 0.14
C ALA A 31 -19.16 -11.76 -1.27
N ALA A 32 -18.84 -10.93 -2.27
CA ALA A 32 -18.63 -11.38 -3.64
C ALA A 32 -17.44 -12.35 -3.77
N HIS A 33 -16.35 -12.09 -3.04
CA HIS A 33 -15.23 -13.03 -2.94
C HIS A 33 -15.64 -14.32 -2.23
N ALA A 34 -16.31 -14.22 -1.07
CA ALA A 34 -16.75 -15.39 -0.32
C ALA A 34 -17.77 -16.26 -1.08
N SER A 35 -18.61 -15.66 -1.92
CA SER A 35 -19.61 -16.36 -2.72
C SER A 35 -19.08 -16.87 -4.07
N GLY A 36 -17.80 -16.64 -4.40
CA GLY A 36 -17.20 -17.03 -5.68
C GLY A 36 -17.71 -16.25 -6.90
N ASN A 37 -18.45 -15.15 -6.69
CA ASN A 37 -18.92 -14.27 -7.78
C ASN A 37 -17.85 -13.27 -8.23
N ALA A 38 -16.83 -13.04 -7.39
CA ALA A 38 -15.70 -12.20 -7.74
C ALA A 38 -14.66 -12.99 -8.55
N HIS A 39 -13.92 -12.27 -9.40
CA HIS A 39 -12.78 -12.83 -10.10
C HIS A 39 -11.65 -13.15 -9.11
N GLU A 40 -11.15 -14.38 -9.17
CA GLU A 40 -9.99 -14.81 -8.39
C GLU A 40 -8.73 -14.75 -9.26
N PHE A 41 -7.81 -13.87 -8.91
CA PHE A 41 -6.54 -13.77 -9.61
C PHE A 41 -5.67 -14.98 -9.28
N SER A 42 -5.43 -15.82 -10.29
CA SER A 42 -4.47 -16.90 -10.16
C SER A 42 -3.03 -16.36 -10.23
N PRO A 43 -2.04 -17.04 -9.61
CA PRO A 43 -0.62 -16.68 -9.78
C PRO A 43 -0.15 -16.70 -11.24
N ALA A 44 -0.75 -17.56 -12.08
CA ALA A 44 -0.45 -17.60 -13.50
C ALA A 44 -0.92 -16.31 -14.21
N GLU A 45 -2.14 -15.87 -13.91
CA GLU A 45 -2.71 -14.64 -14.45
C GLU A 45 -1.93 -13.41 -14.00
N ALA A 46 -1.54 -13.34 -12.72
CA ALA A 46 -0.71 -12.27 -12.20
C ALA A 46 0.63 -12.17 -12.96
N ARG A 47 1.26 -13.31 -13.29
CA ARG A 47 2.48 -13.33 -14.12
C ARG A 47 2.23 -12.84 -15.54
N VAL A 48 1.14 -13.24 -16.16
CA VAL A 48 0.79 -12.80 -17.52
C VAL A 48 0.52 -11.29 -17.54
N ALA A 49 -0.24 -10.79 -16.57
CA ALA A 49 -0.52 -9.37 -16.40
C ALA A 49 0.77 -8.58 -16.16
N GLY A 50 1.64 -9.06 -15.26
CA GLY A 50 2.94 -8.46 -15.00
C GLY A 50 3.83 -8.42 -16.24
N ARG A 51 3.89 -9.51 -17.01
CA ARG A 51 4.63 -9.57 -18.28
C ARG A 51 4.09 -8.56 -19.28
N LYS A 52 2.76 -8.52 -19.49
CA LYS A 52 2.11 -7.58 -20.41
C LYS A 52 2.34 -6.13 -20.01
N GLY A 53 2.26 -5.84 -18.71
CA GLY A 53 2.56 -4.52 -18.16
C GLY A 53 4.01 -4.14 -18.44
N GLY A 54 4.95 -5.04 -18.13
CA GLY A 54 6.38 -4.87 -18.41
C GLY A 54 6.69 -4.64 -19.90
N GLU A 55 6.08 -5.41 -20.80
CA GLU A 55 6.20 -5.25 -22.25
C GLU A 55 5.66 -3.92 -22.76
N ALA A 56 4.62 -3.37 -22.13
CA ALA A 56 4.08 -2.07 -22.50
C ALA A 56 5.04 -0.93 -22.15
N ILE A 57 5.63 -0.97 -20.94
CA ILE A 57 6.52 0.09 -20.45
C ILE A 57 7.96 -0.04 -20.95
N SER A 58 8.44 -1.25 -21.24
CA SER A 58 9.84 -1.52 -21.64
C SER A 58 10.22 -0.93 -23.00
N ARG A 59 9.22 -0.59 -23.83
CA ARG A 59 9.43 0.09 -25.12
C ARG A 59 10.06 1.48 -24.95
N ASN A 60 9.82 2.16 -23.82
CA ASN A 60 10.42 3.45 -23.54
C ASN A 60 11.75 3.28 -22.80
N ARG A 61 12.84 3.16 -23.57
CA ARG A 61 14.20 3.00 -23.04
C ARG A 61 14.64 4.17 -22.15
N GLN A 62 14.26 5.40 -22.49
CA GLN A 62 14.64 6.59 -21.70
C GLN A 62 13.98 6.59 -20.32
N HIS A 63 12.69 6.27 -20.27
CA HIS A 63 11.95 6.11 -19.02
C HIS A 63 12.53 4.99 -18.16
N MET A 64 12.83 3.84 -18.77
CA MET A 64 13.47 2.71 -18.07
C MET A 64 14.83 3.07 -17.48
N ALA A 65 15.65 3.82 -18.24
CA ALA A 65 16.93 4.30 -17.74
C ALA A 65 16.77 5.28 -16.57
N ALA A 66 15.74 6.14 -16.60
CA ALA A 66 15.46 7.06 -15.49
C ALA A 66 15.09 6.31 -14.20
N ILE A 67 14.16 5.35 -14.28
CA ILE A 67 13.78 4.49 -13.14
C ILE A 67 14.99 3.72 -12.62
N GLY A 68 15.78 3.12 -13.51
CA GLY A 68 16.98 2.36 -13.14
C GLY A 68 18.01 3.22 -12.39
N ARG A 69 18.26 4.46 -12.86
CA ARG A 69 19.14 5.40 -12.17
C ARG A 69 18.61 5.77 -10.79
N GLU A 70 17.33 6.10 -10.67
CA GLU A 70 16.70 6.44 -9.38
C GLU A 70 16.79 5.28 -8.38
N GLY A 71 16.49 4.06 -8.82
CA GLY A 71 16.66 2.86 -8.00
C GLY A 71 18.10 2.63 -7.56
N GLY A 72 19.08 2.90 -8.44
CA GLY A 72 20.50 2.86 -8.11
C GLY A 72 20.89 3.90 -7.05
N HIS A 73 20.43 5.14 -7.19
CA HIS A 73 20.67 6.19 -6.21
C HIS A 73 20.07 5.84 -4.84
N ALA A 74 18.84 5.31 -4.80
CA ALA A 74 18.19 4.89 -3.56
C ALA A 74 18.94 3.73 -2.87
N ARG A 75 19.45 2.77 -3.65
CA ARG A 75 20.29 1.67 -3.13
C ARG A 75 21.58 2.19 -2.52
N HIS A 76 22.29 3.09 -3.22
CA HIS A 76 23.53 3.67 -2.73
C HIS A 76 23.33 4.57 -1.51
N ALA A 77 22.24 5.33 -1.45
CA ALA A 77 21.88 6.15 -0.29
C ALA A 77 21.64 5.27 0.95
N ASN A 78 20.83 4.20 0.81
CA ASN A 78 20.59 3.26 1.90
C ASN A 78 21.87 2.54 2.35
N ALA A 79 22.73 2.13 1.42
CA ALA A 79 23.99 1.47 1.74
C ALA A 79 24.96 2.39 2.51
N ARG A 80 25.02 3.68 2.15
CA ARG A 80 25.80 4.68 2.89
C ARG A 80 25.22 4.97 4.27
N GLN A 81 23.89 4.97 4.40
CA GLN A 81 23.21 5.18 5.68
C GLN A 81 23.44 4.00 6.65
N GLN A 82 23.50 2.77 6.14
CA GLN A 82 23.90 1.59 6.94
C GLN A 82 25.38 1.61 7.35
N GLN A 83 26.26 2.19 6.55
CA GLN A 83 27.68 2.34 6.89
C GLN A 83 27.96 3.51 7.86
N GLN A 84 27.00 4.43 8.02
CA GLN A 84 27.12 5.61 8.88
C GLN A 84 26.43 5.46 10.24
N GLN A 85 25.90 4.28 10.59
CA GLN A 85 25.50 4.01 11.96
C GLN A 85 26.75 3.65 12.79
N PRO A 86 27.17 4.50 13.75
CA PRO A 86 28.18 4.11 14.71
C PRO A 86 27.62 2.95 15.52
N GLN A 87 28.42 1.89 15.66
CA GLN A 87 28.09 0.76 16.52
C GLN A 87 28.18 1.23 17.98
N GLU A 88 27.12 1.81 18.52
CA GLU A 88 26.97 2.00 19.97
C GLU A 88 26.50 0.70 20.62
N THR A 89 27.37 -0.30 20.63
CA THR A 89 27.22 -1.46 21.51
C THR A 89 27.92 -1.18 22.83
N GLY A 90 27.14 -0.71 23.81
CA GLY A 90 27.28 -1.12 25.21
C GLY A 90 28.38 -0.47 26.05
N ARG A 91 28.24 0.83 26.37
CA ARG A 91 28.72 1.36 27.66
C ARG A 91 27.58 1.29 28.67
N THR A 92 27.51 0.22 29.46
CA THR A 92 26.68 0.20 30.67
C THR A 92 27.34 1.06 31.75
N PRO A 93 26.66 2.07 32.32
CA PRO A 93 27.13 2.79 33.48
C PRO A 93 27.00 1.94 34.76
N GLU A 94 27.90 2.26 35.69
CA GLU A 94 28.21 1.69 37.00
C GLU A 94 27.05 1.25 37.93
N GLY A 95 27.37 0.29 38.81
CA GLY A 95 26.84 0.18 40.19
C GLY A 95 26.98 -1.22 40.82
N PRO A 96 27.02 -1.37 42.17
CA PRO A 96 27.81 -0.67 43.18
C PRO A 96 28.88 -1.58 43.84
N GLN A 97 29.88 -0.96 44.47
CA GLN A 97 30.91 -1.61 45.30
C GLN A 97 30.31 -2.51 46.38
N ARG A 98 30.79 -3.76 46.47
CA ARG A 98 30.55 -4.62 47.64
C ARG A 98 31.71 -4.49 48.61
N GLN A 99 31.41 -3.85 49.74
CA GLN A 99 32.17 -3.89 50.97
C GLN A 99 31.70 -5.10 51.80
N GLN A 100 32.65 -5.87 52.30
CA GLN A 100 32.61 -6.78 53.46
C GLN A 100 34.04 -7.34 53.52
N GLY A 101 34.80 -7.21 54.61
CA GLY A 101 34.41 -7.44 56.00
C GLY A 101 35.26 -8.61 56.46
#